data_AF-A0A440KHR3-F1
#
_entry.id   AF-A0A440KHR3-F1
#
_cell.length_a   1.000
_cell.length_b   1.000
_cell.length_c   1.000
_cell.angle_alpha   90.00
_cell.angle_beta   90.00
_cell.angle_gamma   90.00
#
_symmetry.space_group_name_H-M   'P 1'
#
loop_
_entity.id
_entity.type
_entity.pdbx_description
1 polymer ?
#
loop_
_entity_poly.entity_id
_entity_poly.type
_entity_poly.pdbx_seq_one_letter_code
_entity_poly.pdbx_strand_id
1 'polypeptide(L)'
;MATLEISSSERDRIERVLQAAISGSWKEFKPLPDEPFSSEKSMLDQFEDSSNRIRRAGANLEKSTGIELQEDGTRFILTKFNSNDGTSIILTLHSTDDSEFSIISIWNFFQGTGPQIVVQ
;
A
#
# COMPACT_ATOMS: atom_id res chain seq x y z
N MET A 1 22.23 11.85 7.47
CA MET A 1 20.80 11.85 7.15
C MET A 1 20.26 10.53 7.67
N ALA A 2 19.19 10.54 8.47
CA ALA A 2 18.61 9.31 8.98
C ALA A 2 17.82 8.64 7.85
N THR A 3 18.11 7.38 7.56
CA THR A 3 17.29 6.57 6.64
C THR A 3 15.93 6.36 7.28
N LEU A 4 14.86 6.78 6.61
CA LEU A 4 13.49 6.54 7.08
C LEU A 4 13.14 5.08 6.82
N GLU A 5 12.93 4.32 7.89
CA GLU A 5 12.59 2.89 7.84
C GLU A 5 11.10 2.67 8.11
N ILE A 6 10.49 1.71 7.42
CA ILE A 6 9.09 1.33 7.66
C ILE A 6 8.97 0.66 9.04
N SER A 7 7.99 1.11 9.83
CA SER A 7 7.68 0.51 11.13
C SER A 7 7.18 -0.94 10.99
N SER A 8 7.14 -1.70 12.08
CA SER A 8 6.57 -3.05 12.06
C SER A 8 5.10 -3.05 11.65
N SER A 9 4.30 -2.12 12.19
CA SER A 9 2.87 -2.02 11.92
C SER A 9 2.58 -1.62 10.47
N GLU A 10 3.36 -0.68 9.91
CA GLU A 10 3.26 -0.29 8.51
C GLU A 10 3.61 -1.45 7.57
N ARG A 11 4.69 -2.18 7.88
CA ARG A 11 5.10 -3.36 7.10
C ARG A 11 4.04 -4.46 7.15
N ASP A 12 3.51 -4.78 8.32
CA ASP A 12 2.43 -5.77 8.47
C ASP A 12 1.20 -5.38 7.65
N ARG A 13 0.83 -4.09 7.66
CA ARG A 13 -0.30 -3.58 6.88
C ARG A 13 -0.09 -3.79 5.38
N ILE A 14 1.09 -3.47 4.87
CA ILE A 14 1.45 -3.66 3.45
C ILE A 14 1.37 -5.15 3.08
N GLU A 15 1.91 -6.03 3.91
CA GLU A 15 1.86 -7.48 3.67
C GLU A 15 0.43 -8.01 3.67
N ARG A 16 -0.40 -7.61 4.62
CA ARG A 16 -1.80 -8.02 4.70
C ARG A 16 -2.61 -7.53 3.50
N VAL A 17 -2.36 -6.31 3.03
CA VAL A 17 -2.95 -5.81 1.78
C VAL A 17 -2.54 -6.70 0.61
N LEU A 18 -1.25 -7.01 0.48
CA LEU A 18 -0.76 -7.86 -0.59
C LEU A 18 -1.38 -9.27 -0.53
N GLN A 19 -1.46 -9.89 0.66
CA GLN A 19 -2.09 -11.21 0.83
C GLN A 19 -3.57 -11.20 0.48
N ALA A 20 -4.32 -10.19 0.93
CA ALA A 20 -5.74 -10.04 0.57
C ALA A 20 -5.92 -9.82 -0.95
N ALA A 21 -5.00 -9.09 -1.60
CA ALA A 21 -5.02 -8.91 -3.05
C ALA A 21 -4.66 -10.19 -3.81
N ILE A 22 -3.71 -10.99 -3.31
CA ILE A 22 -3.36 -12.31 -3.87
C ILE A 22 -4.54 -13.28 -3.73
N SER A 23 -5.24 -13.29 -2.59
CA SER A 23 -6.43 -14.12 -2.40
C SER A 23 -7.67 -13.58 -3.13
N GLY A 24 -7.66 -12.29 -3.47
CA GLY A 24 -8.82 -11.55 -3.98
C GLY A 24 -9.94 -11.39 -2.96
N SER A 25 -9.60 -11.42 -1.68
CA SER A 25 -10.56 -11.34 -0.58
C SER A 25 -10.79 -9.89 -0.17
N TRP A 26 -11.83 -9.27 -0.75
CA TRP A 26 -12.29 -7.96 -0.27
C TRP A 26 -12.66 -7.98 1.22
N LYS A 27 -13.18 -9.12 1.71
CA LYS A 27 -13.52 -9.31 3.13
C LYS A 27 -12.30 -9.19 4.04
N GLU A 28 -11.12 -9.62 3.59
CA GLU A 28 -9.86 -9.50 4.33
C GLU A 28 -9.23 -8.12 4.16
N PHE A 29 -9.40 -7.49 2.99
CA PHE A 29 -8.86 -6.15 2.71
C PHE A 29 -9.65 -5.02 3.38
N LYS A 30 -10.99 -5.07 3.33
CA LYS A 30 -11.88 -4.02 3.83
C LYS A 30 -11.62 -3.58 5.28
N PRO A 31 -11.32 -4.47 6.25
CA PRO A 31 -11.02 -4.06 7.63
C PRO A 31 -9.56 -3.67 7.85
N LEU A 32 -8.72 -3.61 6.81
CA LEU A 32 -7.32 -3.23 6.96
C LEU A 32 -7.07 -1.76 7.20
N PRO A 33 -7.84 -0.74 6.83
CA PRO A 33 -7.56 0.61 7.35
C PRO A 33 -8.12 0.73 8.78
N ASP A 34 -7.45 1.47 9.65
CA ASP A 34 -7.96 1.75 11.01
C ASP A 34 -9.12 2.76 10.98
N GLU A 35 -9.17 3.57 9.92
CA GLU A 35 -10.26 4.49 9.61
C GLU A 35 -11.03 4.02 8.36
N PRO A 36 -12.33 4.33 8.26
CA PRO A 36 -13.10 3.97 7.08
C PRO A 36 -12.56 4.65 5.81
N PHE A 37 -12.65 3.97 4.67
CA PHE A 37 -12.38 4.57 3.37
C PHE A 37 -13.29 5.78 3.14
N SER A 38 -12.76 6.87 2.57
CA SER A 38 -13.58 8.02 2.17
C SER A 38 -14.66 7.65 1.16
N SER A 39 -14.42 6.62 0.34
CA SER A 39 -15.42 5.99 -0.53
C SER A 39 -15.17 4.50 -0.63
N GLU A 40 -16.01 3.70 0.04
CA GLU A 40 -15.92 2.24 -0.02
C GLU A 40 -16.09 1.71 -1.45
N LYS A 41 -17.01 2.29 -2.23
CA LYS A 41 -17.23 1.89 -3.63
C LYS A 41 -15.99 2.11 -4.48
N SER A 42 -15.37 3.29 -4.41
CA SER A 42 -14.14 3.59 -5.16
C SER A 42 -13.00 2.66 -4.76
N MET A 43 -12.85 2.40 -3.46
CA MET A 43 -11.82 1.50 -2.97
C MET A 43 -12.07 0.04 -3.39
N LEU A 44 -13.33 -0.41 -3.44
CA LEU A 44 -13.68 -1.73 -3.96
C LEU A 44 -13.31 -1.86 -5.44
N ASP A 45 -13.68 -0.87 -6.27
CA ASP A 45 -13.37 -0.87 -7.70
C ASP A 45 -11.83 -0.92 -7.92
N GLN A 46 -11.07 -0.16 -7.11
CA GLN A 46 -9.61 -0.16 -7.07
C GLN A 46 -9.03 -1.53 -6.65
N PHE A 47 -9.56 -2.10 -5.57
CA PHE A 47 -9.15 -3.41 -5.07
C PHE A 47 -9.38 -4.51 -6.10
N GLU A 48 -10.54 -4.55 -6.73
CA GLU A 48 -10.87 -5.57 -7.73
C GLU A 48 -9.92 -5.50 -8.94
N ASP A 49 -9.65 -4.31 -9.48
CA ASP A 49 -8.69 -4.14 -10.58
C ASP A 49 -7.26 -4.55 -10.16
N SER A 50 -6.78 -4.00 -9.04
CA SER A 50 -5.42 -4.26 -8.54
C SER A 50 -5.20 -5.73 -8.16
N SER A 51 -6.17 -6.35 -7.46
CA SER A 51 -6.13 -7.78 -7.11
C SER A 51 -6.09 -8.65 -8.37
N ASN A 52 -6.90 -8.35 -9.38
CA ASN A 52 -6.88 -9.11 -10.64
C ASN A 52 -5.50 -9.06 -11.31
N ARG A 53 -4.83 -7.90 -11.29
CA ARG A 53 -3.49 -7.74 -11.85
C ARG A 53 -2.43 -8.46 -11.04
N ILE A 54 -2.45 -8.32 -9.71
CA ILE A 54 -1.54 -9.03 -8.80
C ILE A 54 -1.65 -10.54 -8.98
N ARG A 55 -2.87 -11.08 -9.07
CA ARG A 55 -3.08 -12.52 -9.30
C ARG A 55 -2.59 -12.99 -10.67
N ARG A 56 -2.70 -12.16 -11.71
CA ARG A 56 -2.17 -12.45 -13.05
C ARG A 56 -0.64 -12.41 -13.09
N ALA A 57 -0.02 -11.52 -12.32
CA ALA A 57 1.44 -11.43 -12.21
C ALA A 57 2.05 -12.66 -11.51
N GLY A 58 1.31 -13.30 -10.60
CA GLY A 58 1.75 -14.49 -9.89
C GLY A 58 2.88 -14.22 -8.90
N ALA A 59 3.79 -15.19 -8.72
CA ALA A 59 4.87 -15.12 -7.73
C ALA A 59 5.99 -14.11 -8.04
N ASN A 60 5.94 -13.42 -9.19
CA ASN A 60 7.00 -12.54 -9.68
C ASN A 60 6.65 -11.06 -9.50
N LEU A 61 6.27 -10.66 -8.28
CA LEU A 61 6.04 -9.26 -7.94
C LEU A 61 7.23 -8.71 -7.17
N GLU A 62 7.92 -7.74 -7.76
CA GLU A 62 8.94 -6.96 -7.06
C GLU A 62 8.26 -5.87 -6.23
N LYS A 63 8.61 -5.80 -4.95
CA LYS A 63 8.07 -4.80 -4.03
C LYS A 63 9.13 -3.74 -3.72
N SER A 64 8.77 -2.47 -3.92
CA SER A 64 9.58 -1.31 -3.49
C SER A 64 8.73 -0.36 -2.68
N THR A 65 9.24 0.15 -1.56
CA THR A 65 8.50 1.07 -0.71
C THR A 65 9.32 2.32 -0.42
N GLY A 66 8.66 3.48 -0.43
CA GLY A 66 9.21 4.78 -0.08
C GLY A 66 8.37 5.45 0.99
N ILE A 67 9.00 6.34 1.73
CA ILE A 67 8.40 7.03 2.87
C ILE A 67 8.70 8.52 2.70
N GLU A 68 7.66 9.33 2.83
CA GLU A 68 7.75 10.78 2.91
C GLU A 68 7.22 11.23 4.27
N LEU A 69 8.08 11.85 5.07
CA LEU A 69 7.72 12.42 6.37
C LEU A 69 7.19 13.85 6.17
N GLN A 70 6.00 14.12 6.66
CA GLN A 70 5.38 15.44 6.63
C GLN A 70 5.84 16.29 7.83
N GLU A 71 5.64 17.61 7.76
CA GLU A 71 6.06 18.54 8.82
C GLU A 71 5.36 18.28 10.16
N ASP A 72 4.17 17.68 10.14
CA ASP A 72 3.38 17.34 11.34
C ASP A 72 3.75 15.97 11.95
N GLY A 73 4.74 15.27 11.39
CA GLY A 73 5.18 13.95 11.84
C GLY A 73 4.43 12.79 11.20
N THR A 74 3.38 13.06 10.42
CA THR A 74 2.68 12.02 9.65
C THR A 74 3.56 11.46 8.54
N ARG A 75 3.30 10.22 8.16
CA ARG A 75 4.11 9.49 7.18
C ARG A 75 3.25 9.07 6.01
N PHE A 76 3.67 9.47 4.82
CA PHE A 76 3.09 9.03 3.57
C PHE A 76 3.93 7.90 2.99
N ILE A 77 3.35 6.71 2.89
CA ILE A 77 4.06 5.49 2.50
C ILE A 77 3.54 5.03 1.17
N LEU A 78 4.42 4.99 0.18
CA LEU A 78 4.11 4.55 -1.16
C LEU A 78 4.79 3.22 -1.42
N THR A 79 4.00 2.15 -1.54
CA THR A 79 4.48 0.83 -1.95
C THR A 79 4.11 0.56 -3.38
N LYS A 80 5.08 0.14 -4.19
CA LYS A 80 4.87 -0.33 -5.55
C LYS A 80 5.05 -1.83 -5.61
N PHE A 81 4.13 -2.50 -6.29
CA PHE A 81 4.24 -3.90 -6.70
C PHE A 81 4.41 -3.91 -8.21
N ASN A 82 5.59 -4.27 -8.68
CA ASN A 82 5.93 -4.31 -10.10
C ASN A 82 5.89 -5.75 -10.60
N SER A 83 5.17 -6.00 -11.68
CA SER A 83 5.20 -7.26 -12.40
C SER A 83 6.15 -7.19 -13.60
N ASN A 84 6.63 -8.35 -14.03
CA ASN A 84 7.55 -8.50 -15.17
C ASN A 84 7.00 -7.97 -16.50
N ASP A 85 5.67 -7.79 -16.62
CA ASP A 85 5.03 -7.21 -17.81
C ASP A 85 5.05 -5.66 -17.82
N GLY A 86 5.68 -5.04 -16.81
CA GLY A 86 5.75 -3.59 -16.67
C GLY A 86 4.55 -2.96 -15.97
N THR A 87 3.58 -3.75 -15.52
CA THR A 87 2.46 -3.23 -14.71
C THR A 87 2.96 -2.91 -13.29
N SER A 88 2.66 -1.70 -12.83
CA SER A 88 2.90 -1.28 -11.45
C SER A 88 1.57 -1.04 -10.74
N ILE A 89 1.39 -1.67 -9.59
CA ILE A 89 0.30 -1.37 -8.65
C ILE A 89 0.85 -0.50 -7.54
N ILE A 90 0.17 0.61 -7.26
CA ILE A 90 0.54 1.57 -6.24
C ILE A 90 -0.40 1.41 -5.05
N LEU A 91 0.16 1.14 -3.88
CA LEU A 91 -0.50 1.22 -2.59
C LEU A 91 0.00 2.48 -1.86
N THR A 92 -0.95 3.30 -1.42
CA THR A 92 -0.69 4.48 -0.60
C THR A 92 -1.26 4.28 0.78
N LEU A 93 -0.39 4.36 1.79
CA LEU A 93 -0.77 4.41 3.20
C LEU A 93 -0.47 5.80 3.78
N HIS A 94 -1.31 6.22 4.70
CA HIS A 94 -1.06 7.33 5.60
C HIS A 94 -0.96 6.77 7.02
N SER A 95 0.13 7.10 7.72
CA SER A 95 0.42 6.66 9.08
C SER A 95 0.58 7.91 9.95
N THR A 96 0.00 7.95 11.15
CA THR A 96 0.10 9.13 12.02
C THR A 96 1.51 9.33 12.58
N ASP A 97 2.26 8.25 12.79
CA ASP A 97 3.65 8.25 13.27
C ASP A 97 4.34 6.89 13.00
N ASP A 98 5.53 6.66 13.57
CA ASP A 98 6.30 5.42 13.44
C ASP A 98 6.09 4.40 14.57
N SER A 99 5.18 4.69 15.51
CA SER A 99 4.92 3.86 16.67
C SER A 99 4.07 2.63 16.35
N GLU A 100 4.04 1.68 17.29
CA GLU A 100 3.19 0.49 17.18
C GLU A 100 1.69 0.80 17.23
N PHE A 101 1.32 1.97 17.78
CA PHE A 101 -0.06 2.44 17.94
C PHE A 101 -0.49 3.42 16.84
N SER A 102 0.35 3.60 15.80
CA SER A 102 0.03 4.48 14.67
C SER A 102 -1.30 4.09 14.02
N ILE A 103 -2.11 5.11 13.73
CA ILE A 103 -3.34 4.94 12.95
C ILE A 103 -2.93 4.89 11.48
N ILE A 104 -3.24 3.76 10.82
CA ILE A 104 -2.86 3.51 9.43
C ILE A 104 -4.10 3.46 8.55
N SER A 105 -4.18 4.41 7.63
CA SER A 105 -5.27 4.54 6.65
C SER A 105 -4.76 4.15 5.25
N ILE A 106 -5.60 3.46 4.47
CA ILE A 106 -5.30 3.12 3.06
C ILE A 106 -6.02 4.13 2.18
N TRP A 107 -5.25 4.91 1.42
CA TRP A 107 -5.82 5.98 0.61
C TRP A 107 -6.08 5.55 -0.83
N ASN A 108 -5.15 4.80 -1.42
CA ASN A 108 -5.23 4.39 -2.81
C ASN A 108 -4.64 2.99 -3.03
N PHE A 109 -5.21 2.24 -3.97
CA PHE A 109 -4.71 0.94 -4.40
C PHE A 109 -5.02 0.67 -5.88
N PHE A 110 -4.23 1.25 -6.79
CA PHE A 110 -4.56 1.29 -8.22
C PHE A 110 -3.34 1.04 -9.12
N GLN A 111 -3.59 0.69 -10.37
CA GLN A 111 -2.55 0.67 -11.40
C GLN A 111 -2.06 2.10 -11.69
N GLY A 112 -0.77 2.36 -11.54
CA GLY A 112 -0.22 3.67 -11.87
C GLY A 112 1.26 3.64 -12.16
N THR A 113 1.71 4.56 -13.01
CA THR A 113 3.14 4.94 -13.09
C THR A 113 3.43 5.88 -11.93
N GLY A 114 3.42 5.37 -10.69
CA GLY A 114 3.67 6.19 -9.51
C GLY A 114 5.02 6.94 -9.62
N PRO A 115 5.20 8.08 -8.93
CA PRO A 115 6.43 8.87 -8.98
C PRO A 115 7.65 7.98 -8.68
N GLN A 116 8.80 8.21 -9.33
CA GLN A 116 10.02 7.46 -9.00
C GLN A 116 10.23 7.54 -7.48
N ILE A 117 10.28 6.39 -6.81
CA ILE A 117 10.64 6.40 -5.39
C ILE A 117 12.10 6.79 -5.37
N VAL A 118 12.39 8.03 -4.99
CA VAL A 118 13.75 8.47 -4.71
C VAL A 118 14.10 7.85 -3.37
N VAL A 119 14.73 6.68 -3.42
CA VAL A 119 15.40 6.12 -2.25
C VAL A 119 16.57 7.06 -1.98
N GLN A 120 16.47 7.86 -0.91
CA GLN A 120 17.59 8.65 -0.41
C GLN A 120 18.45 7.83 0.54
#